data_AF-A0A1H6LDZ1-F1
#
_entry.id   AF-A0A1H6LDZ1-F1
#
_cell.length_a   1.000
_cell.length_b   1.000
_cell.length_c   1.000
_cell.angle_alpha   90.00
_cell.angle_beta   90.00
_cell.angle_gamma   90.00
#
_symmetry.space_group_name_H-M   'P 1'
#
loop_
_entity.id
_entity.type
_entity.pdbx_description
1 polymer ?
#
loop_
_entity_poly.entity_id
_entity_poly.type
_entity_poly.pdbx_seq_one_letter_code
_entity_poly.pdbx_strand_id
1 'polypeptide(L)'
;MIKHSHNINQNGIFNYFKIETSQLNMIIFKAAILVIVICLYRLFKSETARKAYVLFAAGAFAHLFDTLFYGYTLEYIYFYKVITYDLKDYYIDAGVSILLLLFLINENKKIEEKRR
;
A
#
# COMPACT_ATOMS: atom_id res chain seq x y z
N MET A 1 29.48 8.09 7.68
CA MET A 1 28.38 7.37 8.34
C MET A 1 27.15 8.26 8.23
N ILE A 2 26.20 7.92 7.35
CA ILE A 2 24.95 8.68 7.22
C ILE A 2 24.24 8.51 8.55
N LYS A 3 24.09 9.60 9.31
CA LYS A 3 23.25 9.60 10.52
C LYS A 3 21.87 9.15 10.04
N HIS A 4 21.39 7.98 10.48
CA HIS A 4 19.99 7.64 10.32
C HIS A 4 19.21 8.84 10.87
N SER A 5 18.53 9.59 10.00
CA SER A 5 17.51 10.50 10.48
C SER A 5 16.59 9.62 11.29
N HIS A 6 16.53 9.86 12.61
CA HIS A 6 15.56 9.22 13.49
C HIS A 6 14.18 9.54 12.90
N ASN A 7 13.71 8.67 12.00
CA ASN A 7 12.39 8.77 11.44
C ASN A 7 11.47 8.07 12.43
N ILE A 8 11.21 8.78 13.53
CA ILE A 8 10.42 8.31 14.66
C ILE A 8 8.93 8.21 14.30
N ASN A 9 8.50 8.71 13.14
CA ASN A 9 7.14 8.50 12.64
C ASN A 9 7.12 7.35 11.64
N GLN A 10 6.31 6.36 11.98
CA GLN A 10 6.50 4.98 11.57
C GLN A 10 5.96 4.66 10.16
N ASN A 11 5.63 5.67 9.35
CA ASN A 11 5.27 5.60 7.92
C ASN A 11 5.18 7.02 7.29
N GLY A 12 5.02 7.12 5.96
CA GLY A 12 4.96 8.38 5.22
C GLY A 12 3.81 9.33 5.61
N ILE A 13 2.60 8.80 5.89
CA ILE A 13 1.43 9.61 6.26
C ILE A 13 1.61 10.25 7.65
N PHE A 14 2.07 9.47 8.63
CA PHE A 14 2.29 9.99 9.98
C PHE A 14 3.44 10.99 9.99
N ASN A 15 4.45 10.80 9.14
CA ASN A 15 5.48 11.80 8.89
C ASN A 15 4.92 13.11 8.32
N TYR A 16 4.08 13.01 7.28
CA TYR A 16 3.48 14.17 6.64
C TYR A 16 2.64 15.00 7.62
N PHE A 17 1.84 14.33 8.46
CA PHE A 17 1.01 14.99 9.48
C PHE A 17 1.71 15.24 10.82
N LYS A 18 2.99 14.86 10.96
CA LYS A 18 3.76 14.94 12.22
C LYS A 18 3.05 14.28 13.41
N ILE A 19 2.42 13.13 13.15
CA ILE A 19 1.72 12.35 14.19
C ILE A 19 2.73 11.41 14.84
N GLU A 20 3.03 11.68 16.10
CA GLU A 20 3.82 10.78 16.93
C GLU A 20 2.95 9.65 17.48
N THR A 21 3.42 8.41 17.39
CA THR A 21 2.69 7.24 17.89
C THR A 21 3.65 6.17 18.39
N SER A 22 3.18 5.34 19.34
CA SER A 22 3.95 4.23 19.84
C SER A 22 4.04 3.11 18.80
N GLN A 23 5.13 2.35 18.83
CA GLN A 23 5.33 1.20 17.91
C GLN A 23 4.17 0.20 18.02
N LEU A 24 3.69 -0.07 19.23
CA LEU A 24 2.56 -0.97 19.46
C LEU A 24 1.28 -0.48 18.77
N ASN A 25 0.97 0.81 18.88
CA ASN A 25 -0.21 1.38 18.22
C ASN A 25 -0.13 1.26 16.69
N MET A 26 1.08 1.41 16.13
CA MET A 26 1.28 1.26 14.69
C MET A 26 1.22 -0.19 14.23
N ILE A 27 1.72 -1.14 15.03
CA ILE A 27 1.53 -2.57 14.76
C ILE A 27 0.04 -2.90 14.71
N ILE A 28 -0.74 -2.43 15.70
CA ILE A 28 -2.20 -2.65 15.74
C ILE A 28 -2.87 -2.02 14.51
N PHE A 29 -2.53 -0.77 14.18
CA PHE A 29 -3.07 -0.08 13.01
C PHE A 29 -2.77 -0.83 11.70
N LYS A 30 -1.53 -1.24 11.48
CA LYS A 30 -1.11 -1.98 10.28
C LYS A 30 -1.72 -3.38 10.22
N ALA A 31 -1.87 -4.06 11.36
CA ALA A 31 -2.57 -5.34 11.45
C ALA A 31 -4.05 -5.18 11.09
N ALA A 32 -4.71 -4.12 11.55
CA ALA A 32 -6.08 -3.81 11.17
C ALA A 32 -6.22 -3.56 9.66
N ILE A 33 -5.29 -2.80 9.06
CA ILE A 33 -5.23 -2.62 7.60
C ILE A 33 -5.08 -3.98 6.90
N LEU A 34 -4.14 -4.82 7.34
CA LEU A 34 -3.93 -6.13 6.75
C LEU A 34 -5.20 -7.00 6.82
N VAL A 35 -5.93 -6.99 7.93
CA VAL A 35 -7.21 -7.71 8.05
C VAL A 35 -8.24 -7.17 7.07
N ILE A 36 -8.37 -5.85 6.93
CA ILE A 36 -9.25 -5.22 5.94
C ILE A 36 -8.84 -5.66 4.53
N VAL A 37 -7.53 -5.65 4.24
CA VAL A 37 -6.90 -6.12 3.00
C VAL A 37 -6.94 -7.65 2.86
N ILE A 38 -7.45 -8.43 3.81
CA ILE A 38 -7.74 -9.85 3.59
C ILE A 38 -9.24 -10.04 3.38
N CYS A 39 -10.06 -9.29 4.13
CA CYS A 39 -11.51 -9.33 4.02
C CYS A 39 -12.03 -8.86 2.66
N LEU A 40 -11.48 -7.76 2.10
CA LEU A 40 -11.96 -7.25 0.81
C LEU A 40 -11.59 -8.16 -0.38
N TYR A 41 -10.63 -9.10 -0.23
CA TYR A 41 -10.30 -10.10 -1.26
C TYR A 41 -11.55 -10.82 -1.77
N ARG A 42 -12.46 -11.13 -0.83
CA ARG A 42 -13.70 -11.89 -1.09
C ARG A 42 -14.68 -11.15 -1.99
N LEU A 43 -14.55 -9.83 -2.12
CA LEU A 43 -15.43 -9.00 -2.94
C LEU A 43 -15.07 -9.07 -4.44
N PHE A 44 -13.83 -9.45 -4.77
CA PHE A 44 -13.36 -9.44 -6.16
C PHE A 44 -13.74 -10.73 -6.89
N LYS A 45 -14.55 -10.58 -7.94
CA LYS A 45 -14.99 -11.70 -8.79
C LYS A 45 -14.04 -11.96 -9.98
N SER A 46 -13.40 -10.91 -10.50
CA SER A 46 -12.45 -11.02 -11.61
C SER A 46 -11.11 -11.61 -11.15
N GLU A 47 -10.58 -12.54 -11.93
CA GLU A 47 -9.28 -13.18 -11.68
C GLU A 47 -8.13 -12.16 -11.73
N THR A 48 -8.16 -11.24 -12.71
CA THR A 48 -7.21 -10.13 -12.80
C THR A 48 -7.30 -9.20 -11.59
N ALA A 49 -8.52 -8.91 -11.12
CA ALA A 49 -8.70 -8.07 -9.93
C ALA A 49 -8.18 -8.76 -8.66
N ARG A 50 -8.35 -10.09 -8.54
CA ARG A 50 -7.75 -10.88 -7.45
C ARG A 50 -6.23 -10.86 -7.51
N LYS A 51 -5.62 -11.01 -8.69
CA LYS A 51 -4.16 -10.89 -8.86
C LYS A 51 -3.63 -9.52 -8.46
N ALA A 52 -4.32 -8.45 -8.87
CA ALA A 52 -3.98 -7.10 -8.43
C ALA A 52 -4.10 -6.97 -6.91
N TYR A 53 -5.12 -7.58 -6.32
CA TYR A 53 -5.34 -7.58 -4.89
C TYR A 53 -4.25 -8.29 -4.07
N VAL A 54 -3.65 -9.36 -4.62
CA VAL A 54 -2.51 -10.03 -3.98
C VAL A 54 -1.33 -9.07 -3.78
N LEU A 55 -1.13 -8.10 -4.69
CA LEU A 55 -0.08 -7.09 -4.53
C LEU A 55 -0.33 -6.20 -3.30
N PHE A 56 -1.57 -5.80 -3.05
CA PHE A 56 -1.93 -5.05 -1.83
C PHE A 56 -1.70 -5.88 -0.56
N ALA A 57 -2.10 -7.15 -0.57
CA ALA A 57 -1.89 -8.02 0.57
C ALA A 57 -0.40 -8.22 0.87
N ALA A 58 0.42 -8.42 -0.17
CA ALA A 58 1.87 -8.52 -0.05
C ALA A 58 2.48 -7.21 0.49
N GLY A 59 2.06 -6.06 -0.02
CA GLY A 59 2.51 -4.74 0.44
C GLY A 59 2.13 -4.46 1.90
N ALA A 60 0.88 -4.71 2.28
CA ALA A 60 0.40 -4.54 3.66
C ALA A 60 1.10 -5.47 4.65
N PHE A 61 1.36 -6.72 4.23
CA PHE A 61 2.09 -7.69 5.04
C PHE A 61 3.54 -7.25 5.27
N ALA A 62 4.24 -6.83 4.21
CA ALA A 62 5.60 -6.30 4.31
C ALA A 62 5.66 -5.04 5.21
N HIS A 63 4.70 -4.12 5.07
CA HIS A 63 4.57 -2.93 5.94
C HIS A 63 4.45 -3.31 7.42
N LEU A 64 3.68 -4.35 7.75
CA LEU A 64 3.53 -4.83 9.12
C LEU A 64 4.82 -5.47 9.63
N PHE A 65 5.47 -6.30 8.81
CA PHE A 65 6.73 -6.96 9.16
C PHE A 65 7.83 -5.95 9.48
N ASP A 66 7.98 -4.88 8.68
CA ASP A 66 8.95 -3.84 8.96
C ASP A 66 8.80 -3.25 10.38
N THR A 67 7.56 -2.95 10.78
CA THR A 67 7.31 -2.35 12.09
C THR A 67 7.41 -3.35 13.24
N LEU A 68 7.14 -4.64 12.98
CA LEU A 68 7.37 -5.71 13.96
C LEU A 68 8.86 -5.90 14.25
N PHE A 69 9.70 -5.94 13.20
CA PHE A 69 11.12 -6.26 13.34
C PHE A 69 12.02 -5.05 13.60
N TYR A 70 11.73 -3.91 12.95
CA TYR A 70 12.58 -2.72 13.03
C TYR A 70 11.98 -1.58 13.87
N GLY A 71 10.68 -1.62 14.14
CA GLY A 71 9.97 -0.55 14.86
C GLY A 71 9.67 0.70 14.06
N TYR A 72 9.98 0.69 12.76
CA TYR A 72 9.66 1.74 11.79
C TYR A 72 9.32 1.11 10.44
N THR A 73 9.06 1.91 9.41
CA THR A 73 8.91 1.44 8.02
C THR A 73 10.21 1.67 7.27
N LEU A 74 10.76 0.64 6.64
CA LEU A 74 12.02 0.75 5.91
C LEU A 74 11.77 1.31 4.51
N GLU A 75 12.40 2.43 4.17
CA GLU A 75 12.34 3.02 2.83
C GLU A 75 13.77 3.16 2.30
N TYR A 76 14.10 2.44 1.22
CA TYR A 76 15.48 2.34 0.72
C TYR A 76 15.68 2.86 -0.71
N ILE A 77 14.60 3.13 -1.44
CA ILE A 77 14.63 3.78 -2.75
C ILE A 77 14.42 5.28 -2.51
N TYR A 78 15.44 6.08 -2.79
CA TYR A 78 15.35 7.53 -2.64
C TYR A 78 15.21 8.21 -4.00
N PHE A 79 14.04 8.77 -4.27
CA PHE A 79 13.84 9.66 -5.41
C PHE A 79 14.15 11.09 -4.96
N TYR A 80 15.26 11.63 -5.47
CA TYR A 80 15.82 12.92 -5.04
C TYR A 80 14.77 14.02 -4.92
N LYS A 81 14.58 14.51 -3.69
CA LYS A 81 13.62 15.58 -3.30
C LYS A 81 12.13 15.30 -3.61
N VAL A 82 11.77 14.12 -4.09
CA VAL A 82 10.38 13.79 -4.43
C VAL A 82 9.78 12.94 -3.32
N ILE A 83 10.25 11.69 -3.19
CA ILE A 83 9.73 10.70 -2.25
C ILE A 83 10.81 9.70 -1.86
N THR A 84 10.69 9.14 -0.66
CA THR A 84 11.31 7.88 -0.26
C THR A 84 10.31 6.75 -0.49
N TYR A 85 10.82 5.60 -0.91
CA TYR A 85 10.00 4.53 -1.44
C TYR A 85 10.66 3.18 -1.20
N ASP A 86 9.90 2.11 -1.39
CA ASP A 86 10.46 0.76 -1.44
C ASP A 86 9.63 -0.16 -2.36
N LEU A 87 9.98 -1.45 -2.38
CA LEU A 87 9.26 -2.42 -3.21
C LEU A 87 7.81 -2.66 -2.75
N LYS A 88 7.50 -2.51 -1.47
CA LYS A 88 6.16 -2.76 -0.92
C LYS A 88 5.20 -1.64 -1.30
N ASP A 89 5.70 -0.40 -1.37
CA ASP A 89 4.96 0.75 -1.87
C ASP A 89 4.68 0.55 -3.38
N TYR A 90 5.67 0.06 -4.13
CA TYR A 90 5.49 -0.26 -5.56
C TYR A 90 4.41 -1.32 -5.81
N TYR A 91 4.32 -2.36 -4.96
CA TYR A 91 3.26 -3.36 -5.07
C TYR A 91 1.88 -2.74 -4.86
N ILE A 92 1.73 -1.81 -3.92
CA ILE A 92 0.49 -1.07 -3.71
C ILE A 92 0.15 -0.26 -4.97
N ASP A 93 1.09 0.53 -5.50
CA ASP A 93 0.87 1.36 -6.68
C ASP A 93 0.55 0.55 -7.94
N ALA A 94 1.24 -0.58 -8.15
CA ALA A 94 0.96 -1.50 -9.24
C ALA A 94 -0.45 -2.12 -9.10
N GLY A 95 -0.82 -2.54 -7.90
CA GLY A 95 -2.16 -3.04 -7.60
C GLY A 95 -3.25 -2.00 -7.90
N VAL A 96 -3.07 -0.76 -7.45
CA VAL A 96 -4.00 0.36 -7.71
C VAL A 96 -4.12 0.60 -9.21
N SER A 97 -2.99 0.66 -9.91
CA SER A 97 -2.95 0.92 -11.36
C SER A 97 -3.71 -0.15 -12.15
N ILE A 98 -3.54 -1.43 -11.81
CA ILE A 98 -4.26 -2.53 -12.48
C ILE A 98 -5.77 -2.43 -12.21
N LEU A 99 -6.19 -2.17 -10.97
CA LEU A 99 -7.61 -2.03 -10.63
C LEU A 99 -8.25 -0.83 -11.34
N LEU A 100 -7.53 0.30 -11.43
CA LEU A 100 -8.00 1.50 -12.10
C LEU A 100 -8.13 1.26 -13.61
N LEU A 101 -7.15 0.60 -14.24
CA LEU A 101 -7.23 0.21 -15.65
C LEU A 101 -8.41 -0.73 -15.92
N LEU A 102 -8.62 -1.74 -15.07
CA LEU A 102 -9.77 -2.64 -15.18
C LEU A 102 -11.10 -1.89 -15.09
N PHE A 103 -11.20 -0.93 -14.17
CA PHE A 103 -12.38 -0.08 -14.04
C PHE A 103 -12.63 0.73 -15.32
N LEU A 104 -11.62 1.43 -15.84
CA LEU A 104 -11.74 2.22 -17.08
C LEU A 104 -12.13 1.38 -18.30
N ILE A 105 -11.53 0.19 -18.45
CA ILE A 105 -11.85 -0.72 -19.56
C ILE A 105 -13.32 -1.18 -19.46
N ASN A 106 -13.79 -1.52 -18.27
CA ASN A 106 -15.16 -1.98 -18.07
C ASN A 106 -16.18 -0.85 -18.33
N GLU A 107 -15.88 0.39 -17.92
CA GLU A 107 -16.75 1.53 -18.22
C GLU A 107 -16.79 1.87 -19.71
N ASN A 108 -15.64 1.83 -20.40
CA ASN A 108 -15.60 2.03 -21.85
C ASN A 108 -16.45 1.01 -22.60
N LYS A 109 -16.36 -0.28 -22.23
CA LYS A 109 -17.19 -1.34 -22.84
C LYS A 109 -18.69 -1.08 -22.64
N LYS A 110 -19.12 -0.67 -21.45
CA LYS A 110 -20.53 -0.31 -21.17
C LYS A 110 -20.99 0.87 -22.03
N ILE A 111 -20.12 1.85 -22.26
CA ILE A 111 -20.45 3.01 -23.11
C ILE A 111 -20.60 2.58 -24.57
N GLU A 112 -19.72 1.70 -25.07
CA GLU A 112 -19.81 1.17 -26.44
C GLU A 112 -21.07 0.33 -26.65
N GLU A 113 -21.45 -0.51 -25.68
CA GLU A 113 -22.69 -1.30 -25.72
C GLU A 113 -23.94 -0.42 -25.77
N LYS A 114 -23.97 0.70 -25.05
CA LYS A 114 -25.10 1.65 -25.09
C LYS A 114 -25.20 2.47 -26.39
N ARG A 115 -24.11 2.54 -27.17
CA ARG A 115 -24.06 3.28 -28.44
C ARG A 115 -24.46 2.44 -29.65
N ARG A 116 -24.49 1.11 -29.50
CA ARG A 116 -24.98 0.17 -30.51
C ARG A 116 -26.48 -0.05 -30.34
#